data_AF-A0A1G7QBI4-F1
#
_entry.id   AF-A0A1G7QBI4-F1
#
_cell.length_a   1.000
_cell.length_b   1.000
_cell.length_c   1.000
_cell.angle_alpha   90.00
_cell.angle_beta   90.00
_cell.angle_gamma   90.00
#
_symmetry.space_group_name_H-M   'P 1'
#
loop_
_entity.id
_entity.type
_entity.pdbx_description
1 polymer ?
#
loop_
_entity_poly.entity_id
_entity_poly.type
_entity_poly.pdbx_seq_one_letter_code
_entity_poly.pdbx_strand_id
1 'polypeptide(L)'
;MLRWIARTAAVCAAGFLSAQICCAQTSTPSPQDDKSTLHVYVNLVQIPVLVLSGSLRPIPHLPDSSFKVTIDGLGQIHPQRIRMEGEDPINLVLIVDRSLKDDTLWNDLPKSLEPLIQSLRPRDHIGILGMDGCVARRFGPEMAPFDPDWLRGTAKTVTDMVPSKDRGKKATCAKPTTYWELVMYAASKLSQYPGRKILVTLGPGDKLPPELTQQVHSLLTGNSITMFPIVHPNAMNINIPYALGRPTRSGNQTQVLAMMNPRVDTDALQAMTTQAELSGGTLLGASFQDFAKILAQPVELARGRYIIEFPRPDKLPPGTHYIFVEDGHPRDFIRPAGISVPIAAPNEMRDASVEHGTRMEAQASAADSGMTPQDSGAAKPPETSAPQHPAATGAFAPPPPAAPAASPAPVTSAAAPAPEVTKPVAPKPPPPDPTDITDDLQAPR
;
A
#
# COMPACT_ATOMS: atom_id res chain seq x y z
N MET A 1 38.20 -46.24 45.92
CA MET A 1 37.82 -46.71 47.27
C MET A 1 36.57 -45.92 47.66
N LEU A 2 35.40 -46.57 47.69
CA LEU A 2 34.76 -47.06 48.92
C LEU A 2 34.52 -45.93 49.94
N ARG A 3 33.35 -45.68 50.53
CA ARG A 3 32.00 -46.26 50.49
C ARG A 3 31.21 -45.52 51.60
N TRP A 4 29.96 -45.06 51.33
CA TRP A 4 28.73 -45.27 52.16
C TRP A 4 28.66 -44.58 53.57
N ILE A 5 27.55 -44.22 54.26
CA ILE A 5 26.07 -44.44 54.30
C ILE A 5 25.50 -43.36 55.25
N ALA A 6 24.48 -42.55 54.92
CA ALA A 6 23.01 -42.77 54.89
C ALA A 6 22.25 -42.65 56.23
N ARG A 7 21.16 -41.84 56.21
CA ARG A 7 19.75 -42.11 56.62
C ARG A 7 19.02 -40.78 56.93
N THR A 8 18.09 -40.25 56.11
CA THR A 8 16.67 -40.59 55.80
C THR A 8 15.62 -40.34 56.89
N ALA A 9 14.73 -39.37 56.63
CA ALA A 9 13.24 -39.42 56.69
C ALA A 9 12.73 -38.04 56.19
N ALA A 10 11.98 -37.82 55.09
CA ALA A 10 10.72 -38.36 54.53
C ALA A 10 9.44 -37.63 55.04
N VAL A 11 8.46 -37.50 54.11
CA VAL A 11 7.09 -36.91 54.15
C VAL A 11 7.01 -35.50 53.51
N CYS A 12 6.71 -35.33 52.21
CA CYS A 12 5.45 -35.50 51.43
C CYS A 12 4.46 -34.32 51.53
N ALA A 13 4.30 -33.56 50.44
CA ALA A 13 2.99 -33.05 49.95
C ALA A 13 3.12 -32.36 48.57
N ALA A 14 2.34 -32.88 47.59
CA ALA A 14 1.76 -32.31 46.35
C ALA A 14 2.40 -31.09 45.66
N GLY A 15 2.65 -31.03 44.36
CA GLY A 15 2.06 -31.76 43.24
C GLY A 15 1.14 -30.85 42.40
N PHE A 16 1.70 -30.11 41.44
CA PHE A 16 0.99 -29.61 40.24
C PHE A 16 2.00 -29.48 39.08
N LEU A 17 2.28 -30.60 38.42
CA LEU A 17 2.75 -30.59 37.03
C LEU A 17 1.51 -30.74 36.15
N SER A 18 1.19 -29.70 35.37
CA SER A 18 0.25 -29.81 34.26
C SER A 18 0.94 -30.49 33.09
N ALA A 19 0.95 -31.83 33.11
CA ALA A 19 1.15 -32.64 31.92
C ALA A 19 -0.18 -32.69 31.16
N GLN A 20 -0.21 -32.19 29.93
CA GLN A 20 -1.36 -32.43 29.05
C GLN A 20 -1.27 -33.86 28.51
N ILE A 21 -2.12 -34.72 29.05
CA ILE A 21 -2.45 -36.02 28.48
C ILE A 21 -3.73 -35.80 27.66
N CYS A 22 -3.62 -35.84 26.34
CA CYS A 22 -4.79 -35.94 25.48
C CYS A 22 -5.35 -37.36 25.60
N CYS A 23 -6.47 -37.51 26.30
CA CYS A 23 -7.32 -38.67 26.12
C CYS A 23 -8.04 -38.52 24.77
N ALA A 24 -7.83 -39.45 23.85
CA ALA A 24 -8.71 -39.59 22.69
C ALA A 24 -10.12 -39.90 23.21
N GLN A 25 -11.05 -38.97 23.02
CA GLN A 25 -12.46 -39.23 23.28
C GLN A 25 -12.99 -40.09 22.14
N THR A 26 -13.51 -41.27 22.45
CA THR A 26 -14.35 -42.02 21.51
C THR A 26 -15.68 -41.28 21.46
N SER A 27 -15.85 -40.41 20.46
CA SER A 27 -17.13 -39.77 20.21
C SER A 27 -18.12 -40.84 19.73
N THR A 28 -19.17 -41.05 20.52
CA THR A 28 -20.39 -41.73 20.11
C THR A 28 -20.91 -41.03 18.84
N PRO A 29 -21.25 -41.74 17.76
CA PRO A 29 -21.72 -41.11 16.53
C PRO A 29 -23.06 -40.45 16.81
N SER A 30 -23.07 -39.11 16.85
CA SER A 30 -24.28 -38.32 16.77
C SER A 30 -24.86 -38.47 15.36
N PRO A 31 -26.20 -38.58 15.19
CA PRO A 31 -26.82 -38.64 13.87
C PRO A 31 -26.30 -37.48 13.02
N GLN A 32 -25.88 -37.79 11.80
CA GLN A 32 -25.37 -36.83 10.82
C GLN A 32 -26.41 -35.75 10.59
N ASP A 33 -26.22 -34.62 11.26
CA ASP A 33 -26.77 -33.35 10.86
C ASP A 33 -25.92 -32.93 9.66
N ASP A 34 -26.48 -32.99 8.46
CA ASP A 34 -25.87 -32.62 7.17
C ASP A 34 -25.51 -31.12 7.17
N LYS A 35 -24.51 -30.75 7.97
CA LYS A 35 -23.85 -29.46 7.91
C LYS A 35 -23.06 -29.42 6.63
N SER A 36 -23.71 -28.92 5.58
CA SER A 36 -23.05 -28.48 4.36
C SER A 36 -21.92 -27.54 4.75
N THR A 37 -20.70 -28.07 4.71
CA THR A 37 -19.50 -27.29 4.98
C THR A 37 -19.13 -26.64 3.66
N LEU A 38 -19.32 -25.31 3.56
CA LEU A 38 -18.94 -24.58 2.35
C LEU A 38 -17.40 -24.48 2.31
N HIS A 39 -16.77 -25.30 1.48
CA HIS A 39 -15.36 -25.20 1.19
C HIS A 39 -15.16 -24.20 0.05
N VAL A 40 -14.86 -22.93 0.38
CA VAL A 40 -14.51 -21.92 -0.63
C VAL A 40 -13.00 -21.95 -0.85
N TYR A 41 -12.56 -22.62 -1.91
CA TYR A 41 -11.18 -22.55 -2.37
C TYR A 41 -11.06 -21.35 -3.31
N VAL A 42 -10.60 -20.20 -2.80
CA VAL A 42 -10.31 -19.05 -3.66
C VAL A 42 -8.93 -19.22 -4.27
N ASN A 43 -8.85 -19.90 -5.42
CA ASN A 43 -7.65 -19.92 -6.25
C ASN A 43 -7.45 -18.59 -7.02
N LEU A 44 -7.89 -17.48 -6.42
CA LEU A 44 -7.86 -16.14 -7.00
C LEU A 44 -6.73 -15.34 -6.36
N VAL A 45 -5.88 -14.82 -7.22
CA VAL A 45 -4.90 -13.80 -6.87
C VAL A 45 -5.57 -12.45 -6.96
N GLN A 46 -5.44 -11.62 -5.91
CA GLN A 46 -5.93 -10.25 -5.89
C GLN A 46 -4.76 -9.28 -5.74
N ILE A 47 -4.62 -8.35 -6.68
CA ILE A 47 -3.52 -7.39 -6.68
C ILE A 47 -4.09 -5.97 -6.61
N PRO A 48 -3.79 -5.21 -5.55
CA PRO A 48 -4.06 -3.79 -5.53
C PRO A 48 -3.10 -3.07 -6.49
N VAL A 49 -3.63 -2.28 -7.42
CA VAL A 49 -2.87 -1.57 -8.44
C VAL A 49 -3.28 -0.11 -8.46
N LEU A 50 -2.32 0.76 -8.17
CA LEU A 50 -2.49 2.19 -8.37
C LEU A 50 -2.11 2.54 -9.82
N VAL A 51 -3.04 3.15 -10.55
CA VAL A 51 -2.80 3.65 -11.92
C VAL A 51 -2.89 5.17 -11.93
N LEU A 52 -1.80 5.81 -12.32
CA LEU A 52 -1.68 7.26 -12.37
C LEU A 52 -1.44 7.72 -13.80
N SER A 53 -2.09 8.81 -14.20
CA SER A 53 -1.82 9.47 -15.49
C SER A 53 -0.40 10.02 -15.57
N GLY A 54 -0.01 10.49 -16.75
CA GLY A 54 1.20 11.31 -16.95
C GLY A 54 1.34 12.53 -16.00
N SER A 55 0.22 13.00 -15.42
CA SER A 55 0.19 14.08 -14.42
C SER A 55 0.16 13.58 -12.96
N LEU A 56 0.35 12.28 -12.78
CA LEU A 56 0.33 11.51 -11.53
C LEU A 56 -1.00 11.52 -10.78
N ARG A 57 -2.07 11.95 -11.42
CA ARG A 57 -3.43 11.83 -10.87
C ARG A 57 -3.95 10.42 -11.06
N PRO A 58 -4.65 9.84 -10.08
CA PRO A 58 -5.38 8.59 -10.25
C PRO A 58 -6.30 8.65 -11.47
N ILE A 59 -6.31 7.59 -12.26
CA ILE A 59 -7.24 7.45 -13.37
C ILE A 59 -8.39 6.56 -12.89
N PRO A 60 -9.60 7.09 -12.66
CA PRO A 60 -10.75 6.28 -12.30
C PRO A 60 -11.39 5.64 -13.55
N HIS A 61 -12.02 4.49 -13.36
CA HIS A 61 -12.86 3.82 -14.36
C HIS A 61 -12.17 3.42 -15.68
N LEU A 62 -10.98 2.83 -15.61
CA LEU A 62 -10.42 2.10 -16.75
C LEU A 62 -11.29 0.88 -17.07
N PRO A 63 -11.49 0.55 -18.36
CA PRO A 63 -12.27 -0.62 -18.74
C PRO A 63 -11.53 -1.90 -18.32
N ASP A 64 -12.27 -2.92 -17.91
CA ASP A 64 -11.68 -4.18 -17.43
C ASP A 64 -10.73 -4.81 -18.46
N SER A 65 -11.04 -4.67 -19.74
CA SER A 65 -10.23 -5.18 -20.86
C SER A 65 -8.91 -4.44 -21.10
N SER A 66 -8.65 -3.33 -20.42
CA SER A 66 -7.37 -2.60 -20.51
C SER A 66 -6.24 -3.36 -19.83
N PHE A 67 -6.54 -4.12 -18.78
CA PHE A 67 -5.50 -4.68 -17.93
C PHE A 67 -4.94 -5.99 -18.46
N LYS A 68 -3.62 -6.12 -18.40
CA LYS A 68 -2.90 -7.35 -18.68
C LYS A 68 -1.92 -7.62 -17.55
N VAL A 69 -1.85 -8.88 -17.13
CA VAL A 69 -0.93 -9.31 -16.07
C VAL A 69 0.05 -10.31 -16.62
N THR A 70 1.33 -10.15 -16.28
CA THR A 70 2.42 -11.08 -16.59
C THR A 70 3.11 -11.42 -15.27
N ILE A 71 3.36 -12.70 -15.01
CA ILE A 71 4.06 -13.16 -13.78
C ILE A 71 5.35 -13.85 -14.20
N ASP A 72 6.51 -13.41 -13.69
CA ASP A 72 7.83 -13.97 -14.02
C ASP A 72 8.11 -14.10 -15.53
N GLY A 73 7.51 -13.23 -16.35
CA GLY A 73 7.58 -13.32 -17.81
C GLY A 73 6.79 -14.49 -18.43
N LEU A 74 5.99 -15.20 -17.63
CA LEU A 74 5.01 -16.17 -18.12
C LEU A 74 3.94 -15.44 -18.95
N GLY A 75 3.31 -16.17 -19.89
CA GLY A 75 2.37 -15.60 -20.85
C GLY A 75 1.27 -14.72 -20.22
N GLN A 76 0.73 -13.82 -21.03
CA GLN A 76 -0.24 -12.82 -20.58
C GLN A 76 -1.51 -13.46 -19.99
N ILE A 77 -1.86 -13.04 -18.78
CA ILE A 77 -3.07 -13.40 -18.06
C ILE A 77 -4.05 -12.24 -18.21
N HIS A 78 -5.26 -12.55 -18.66
CA HIS A 78 -6.37 -11.60 -18.65
C HIS A 78 -7.05 -11.67 -17.29
N PRO A 79 -7.19 -10.54 -16.59
CA PRO A 79 -7.96 -10.49 -15.34
C PRO A 79 -9.39 -10.99 -15.54
N GLN A 80 -9.88 -11.77 -14.59
CA GLN A 80 -11.28 -12.22 -14.58
C GLN A 80 -12.21 -11.14 -14.06
N ARG A 81 -11.72 -10.33 -13.11
CA ARG A 81 -12.49 -9.26 -12.51
C ARG A 81 -11.57 -8.10 -12.13
N ILE A 82 -12.03 -6.90 -12.41
CA ILE A 82 -11.41 -5.67 -11.95
C ILE A 82 -12.48 -4.88 -11.19
N ARG A 83 -12.07 -4.30 -10.07
CA ARG A 83 -12.94 -3.41 -9.28
C ARG A 83 -12.11 -2.31 -8.67
N MET A 84 -12.75 -1.21 -8.31
CA MET A 84 -12.12 -0.25 -7.41
C MET A 84 -11.99 -0.89 -6.02
N GLU A 85 -10.85 -0.67 -5.36
CA GLU A 85 -10.63 -1.11 -3.99
C GLU A 85 -11.59 -0.38 -3.03
N GLY A 86 -11.87 0.89 -3.30
CA GLY A 86 -12.98 1.61 -2.69
C GLY A 86 -12.85 1.81 -1.18
N GLU A 87 -13.95 1.59 -0.46
CA GLU A 87 -14.17 1.99 0.94
C GLU A 87 -13.75 0.94 1.98
N ASP A 88 -12.97 -0.08 1.59
CA ASP A 88 -12.42 -1.05 2.53
C ASP A 88 -11.56 -0.35 3.61
N PRO A 89 -11.62 -0.80 4.89
CA PRO A 89 -10.88 -0.17 5.98
C PRO A 89 -9.37 -0.09 5.75
N ILE A 90 -8.78 1.02 6.19
CA ILE A 90 -7.35 1.28 6.10
C ILE A 90 -6.70 1.17 7.48
N ASN A 91 -5.59 0.44 7.56
CA ASN A 91 -4.63 0.50 8.65
C ASN A 91 -3.49 1.43 8.22
N LEU A 92 -3.43 2.63 8.80
CA LEU A 92 -2.44 3.65 8.49
C LEU A 92 -1.46 3.82 9.65
N VAL A 93 -0.15 3.78 9.37
CA VAL A 93 0.86 4.29 10.31
C VAL A 93 1.47 5.57 9.74
N LEU A 94 1.47 6.62 10.56
CA LEU A 94 2.13 7.89 10.27
C LEU A 94 3.45 7.97 11.05
N ILE A 95 4.58 7.95 10.34
CA ILE A 95 5.90 8.23 10.90
C ILE A 95 6.19 9.72 10.75
N VAL A 96 6.55 10.40 11.85
CA VAL A 96 6.96 11.79 11.86
C VAL A 96 8.42 11.90 12.29
N ASP A 97 9.32 12.10 11.33
CA ASP A 97 10.73 12.31 11.58
C ASP A 97 11.03 13.80 11.81
N ARG A 98 11.32 14.13 13.08
CA ARG A 98 11.70 15.47 13.55
C ARG A 98 13.20 15.58 13.77
N SER A 99 13.99 14.73 13.11
CA SER A 99 15.45 14.79 13.12
C SER A 99 15.98 16.11 12.55
N LEU A 100 15.27 16.80 11.65
CA LEU A 100 15.68 18.12 11.18
C LEU A 100 15.23 19.25 12.12
N LYS A 101 16.19 20.10 12.52
CA LYS A 101 15.89 21.31 13.30
C LYS A 101 15.21 22.36 12.41
N ASP A 102 14.33 23.15 13.00
CA ASP A 102 13.73 24.36 12.42
C ASP A 102 12.88 24.15 11.16
N ASP A 103 12.39 22.94 10.91
CA ASP A 103 11.42 22.72 9.85
C ASP A 103 10.02 23.17 10.31
N THR A 104 9.64 24.36 9.85
CA THR A 104 8.39 25.04 10.19
C THR A 104 7.16 24.28 9.71
N LEU A 105 7.32 23.34 8.77
CA LEU A 105 6.23 22.50 8.28
C LEU A 105 5.58 21.69 9.41
N TRP A 106 6.40 21.23 10.36
CA TRP A 106 5.94 20.37 11.46
C TRP A 106 5.21 21.14 12.56
N ASN A 107 5.40 22.45 12.64
CA ASN A 107 4.77 23.30 13.66
C ASN A 107 3.26 23.43 13.46
N ASP A 108 2.80 23.35 12.21
CA ASP A 108 1.38 23.38 11.86
C ASP A 108 0.82 21.99 11.54
N LEU A 109 1.49 20.90 11.96
CA LEU A 109 1.02 19.53 11.72
C LEU A 109 -0.42 19.30 12.21
N PRO A 110 -0.84 19.74 13.42
CA PRO A 110 -2.23 19.52 13.88
C PRO A 110 -3.28 20.13 12.94
N LYS A 111 -3.02 21.32 12.40
CA LYS A 111 -3.91 21.97 11.41
C LYS A 111 -3.81 21.32 10.04
N SER A 112 -2.60 20.90 9.66
CA SER A 112 -2.33 20.31 8.35
C SER A 112 -2.94 18.92 8.20
N LEU A 113 -3.25 18.24 9.31
CA LEU A 113 -3.93 16.94 9.28
C LEU A 113 -5.43 17.03 9.00
N GLU A 114 -6.04 18.22 8.99
CA GLU A 114 -7.49 18.35 8.77
C GLU A 114 -7.98 17.68 7.47
N PRO A 115 -7.32 17.84 6.30
CA PRO A 115 -7.71 17.11 5.11
C PRO A 115 -7.54 15.58 5.24
N LEU A 116 -6.53 15.10 5.98
CA LEU A 116 -6.38 13.66 6.26
C LEU A 116 -7.50 13.16 7.18
N ILE A 117 -7.84 13.93 8.22
CA ILE A 117 -8.98 13.63 9.11
C ILE A 117 -10.27 13.50 8.30
N GLN A 118 -10.48 14.38 7.32
CA GLN A 118 -11.66 14.34 6.45
C GLN A 118 -11.64 13.16 5.47
N SER A 119 -10.46 12.69 5.06
CA SER A 119 -10.35 11.54 4.18
C SER A 119 -10.52 10.21 4.94
N LEU A 120 -10.17 10.13 6.22
CA LEU A 120 -10.32 8.91 7.02
C LEU A 120 -11.79 8.57 7.34
N ARG A 121 -12.07 7.29 7.55
CA ARG A 121 -13.39 6.72 7.85
C ARG A 121 -13.43 6.16 9.27
N PRO A 122 -14.62 6.03 9.90
CA PRO A 122 -14.74 5.48 11.25
C PRO A 122 -14.23 4.05 11.44
N ARG A 123 -14.08 3.28 10.35
CA ARG A 123 -13.54 1.91 10.38
C ARG A 123 -12.04 1.85 10.14
N ASP A 124 -11.42 2.96 9.75
CA ASP A 124 -9.98 3.05 9.59
C ASP A 124 -9.30 3.00 10.97
N HIS A 125 -8.06 2.55 10.97
CA HIS A 125 -7.22 2.52 12.15
C HIS A 125 -5.96 3.33 11.88
N ILE A 126 -5.47 4.00 12.91
CA ILE A 126 -4.29 4.86 12.83
C ILE A 126 -3.30 4.58 13.97
N GLY A 127 -2.03 4.47 13.60
CA GLY A 127 -0.89 4.48 14.51
C GLY A 127 0.00 5.68 14.22
N ILE A 128 0.59 6.30 15.24
CA ILE A 128 1.50 7.43 15.08
C ILE A 128 2.81 7.12 15.78
N LEU A 129 3.89 7.25 15.02
CA LEU A 129 5.26 7.13 15.49
C LEU A 129 5.98 8.45 15.23
N GLY A 130 6.83 8.86 16.16
CA GLY A 130 7.67 10.04 16.00
C GLY A 130 9.10 9.73 16.39
N MET A 131 10.06 10.38 15.73
CA MET A 131 11.46 10.31 16.13
C MET A 131 12.10 11.70 16.13
N ASP A 132 13.09 11.89 16.99
CA ASP A 132 13.88 13.13 17.08
C ASP A 132 15.35 12.92 16.69
N GLY A 133 15.64 11.80 16.00
CA GLY A 133 16.99 11.35 15.62
C GLY A 133 17.74 10.60 16.72
N CYS A 134 17.22 10.54 17.93
CA CYS A 134 17.82 9.78 19.03
C CYS A 134 16.85 8.83 19.70
N VAL A 135 15.61 9.29 19.88
CA VAL A 135 14.54 8.54 20.52
C VAL A 135 13.41 8.36 19.52
N ALA A 136 12.88 7.14 19.45
CA ALA A 136 11.63 6.85 18.78
C ALA A 136 10.51 6.66 19.80
N ARG A 137 9.35 7.23 19.51
CA ARG A 137 8.19 7.21 20.38
C ARG A 137 6.96 6.75 19.60
N ARG A 138 6.15 5.90 20.23
CA ARG A 138 4.80 5.58 19.82
C ARG A 138 3.81 6.42 20.61
N PHE A 139 2.79 6.96 19.95
CA PHE A 139 1.79 7.81 20.60
C PHE A 139 0.44 7.11 20.67
N GLY A 140 0.02 6.71 21.87
CA GLY A 140 -1.19 5.89 22.09
C GLY A 140 -1.01 4.42 21.69
N PRO A 141 -2.10 3.66 21.44
CA PRO A 141 -2.01 2.22 21.13
C PRO A 141 -1.31 1.96 19.80
N GLU A 142 -0.96 0.70 19.53
CA GLU A 142 -0.27 0.31 18.27
C GLU A 142 -1.08 0.68 17.03
N MET A 143 -2.39 0.41 17.07
CA MET A 143 -3.37 0.91 16.11
C MET A 143 -4.64 1.29 16.88
N ALA A 144 -5.04 2.56 16.82
CA ALA A 144 -6.31 3.05 17.36
C ALA A 144 -7.39 3.02 16.28
N PRO A 145 -8.65 2.70 16.59
CA PRO A 145 -9.78 3.09 15.74
C PRO A 145 -9.73 4.60 15.49
N PHE A 146 -10.10 5.03 14.28
CA PHE A 146 -10.06 6.43 13.92
C PHE A 146 -10.99 7.29 14.81
N ASP A 147 -10.38 8.22 15.53
CA ASP A 147 -11.04 9.28 16.29
C ASP A 147 -10.38 10.62 15.90
N PRO A 148 -11.15 11.58 15.33
CA PRO A 148 -10.60 12.85 14.85
C PRO A 148 -10.02 13.71 15.98
N ASP A 149 -10.63 13.71 17.17
CA ASP A 149 -10.14 14.50 18.30
C ASP A 149 -8.88 13.90 18.89
N TRP A 150 -8.82 12.56 18.96
CA TRP A 150 -7.61 11.85 19.35
C TRP A 150 -6.46 12.12 18.38
N LEU A 151 -6.71 12.10 17.07
CA LEU A 151 -5.70 12.38 16.06
C LEU A 151 -5.15 13.81 16.17
N ARG A 152 -6.02 14.82 16.35
CA ARG A 152 -5.60 16.21 16.59
C ARG A 152 -4.76 16.34 17.87
N GLY A 153 -5.19 15.72 18.96
CA GLY A 153 -4.46 15.72 20.23
C GLY A 153 -3.08 15.07 20.10
N THR A 154 -3.01 13.93 19.43
CA THR A 154 -1.76 13.19 19.20
C THR A 154 -0.80 13.99 18.34
N ALA A 155 -1.28 14.59 17.25
CA ALA A 155 -0.47 15.45 16.39
C ALA A 155 0.15 16.62 17.17
N LYS A 156 -0.62 17.22 18.09
CA LYS A 156 -0.09 18.26 18.96
C LYS A 156 1.03 17.73 19.85
N THR A 157 0.86 16.56 20.47
CA THR A 157 1.91 15.93 21.30
C THR A 157 3.17 15.63 20.48
N VAL A 158 3.03 15.16 19.24
CA VAL A 158 4.16 14.94 18.32
C VAL A 158 4.87 16.25 17.97
N THR A 159 4.13 17.34 17.73
CA THR A 159 4.69 18.69 17.47
C THR A 159 5.32 19.32 18.71
N ASP A 160 4.89 18.95 19.91
CA ASP A 160 5.50 19.40 21.16
C ASP A 160 6.77 18.60 21.53
N MET A 161 7.08 17.51 20.80
CA MET A 161 8.31 16.74 20.97
C MET A 161 9.53 17.60 20.66
N VAL A 162 10.19 18.11 21.70
CA VAL A 162 11.39 18.95 21.54
C VAL A 162 12.53 18.07 21.02
N PRO A 163 13.15 18.39 19.87
CA PRO A 163 14.37 17.70 19.45
C PRO A 163 15.40 17.82 20.57
N SER A 164 16.01 16.71 20.99
CA SER A 164 16.91 16.70 22.15
C SER A 164 17.88 17.89 22.13
N LYS A 165 17.79 18.75 23.16
CA LYS A 165 18.50 20.04 23.27
C LYS A 165 20.01 19.89 23.22
N ASP A 166 20.53 18.69 23.47
CA ASP A 166 21.96 18.42 23.54
C ASP A 166 22.67 18.36 22.17
N ARG A 167 21.94 18.51 21.06
CA ARG A 167 22.54 18.68 19.73
C ARG A 167 23.36 19.97 19.55
N GLY A 168 23.32 20.90 20.51
CA GLY A 168 24.22 22.06 20.56
C GLY A 168 25.56 21.77 21.26
N LYS A 169 25.66 20.68 22.03
CA LYS A 169 26.83 20.35 22.86
C LYS A 169 27.10 18.85 22.83
N LYS A 170 27.64 18.31 21.73
CA LYS A 170 28.30 16.98 21.66
C LYS A 170 27.61 15.81 22.42
N ALA A 171 26.31 15.81 22.67
CA ALA A 171 25.64 14.57 23.08
C ALA A 171 25.40 13.77 21.80
N THR A 172 26.42 13.04 21.40
CA THR A 172 26.27 11.94 20.47
C THR A 172 25.38 10.91 21.15
N CYS A 173 24.16 10.74 20.65
CA CYS A 173 23.31 9.63 21.05
C CYS A 173 24.10 8.35 20.80
N ALA A 174 24.24 7.50 21.83
CA ALA A 174 25.15 6.35 21.76
C ALA A 174 24.80 5.42 20.59
N LYS A 175 23.51 5.31 20.27
CA LYS A 175 22.98 4.65 19.08
C LYS A 175 21.75 5.43 18.57
N PRO A 176 21.88 6.27 17.53
CA PRO A 176 20.74 6.98 16.98
C PRO A 176 19.79 6.00 16.30
N THR A 177 18.48 6.16 16.52
CA THR A 177 17.48 5.46 15.71
C THR A 177 17.50 6.00 14.29
N THR A 178 17.63 5.10 13.33
CA THR A 178 17.58 5.43 11.90
C THR A 178 16.14 5.46 11.38
N TYR A 179 15.92 6.21 10.30
CA TYR A 179 14.65 6.24 9.58
C TYR A 179 14.18 4.84 9.17
N TRP A 180 15.10 4.02 8.63
CA TRP A 180 14.77 2.69 8.14
C TRP A 180 14.49 1.68 9.25
N GLU A 181 15.11 1.79 10.42
CA GLU A 181 14.73 0.99 11.59
C GLU A 181 13.28 1.24 11.99
N LEU A 182 12.86 2.50 12.01
CA LEU A 182 11.48 2.89 12.34
C LEU A 182 10.49 2.47 11.26
N VAL A 183 10.84 2.58 9.97
CA VAL A 183 10.05 2.05 8.85
C VAL A 183 9.84 0.54 8.99
N MET A 184 10.90 -0.22 9.27
CA MET A 184 10.78 -1.67 9.46
C MET A 184 9.92 -2.02 10.68
N TYR A 185 10.07 -1.29 11.78
CA TYR A 185 9.22 -1.50 12.95
C TYR A 185 7.75 -1.24 12.62
N ALA A 186 7.44 -0.10 12.00
CA ALA A 186 6.08 0.24 11.59
C ALA A 186 5.50 -0.80 10.63
N ALA A 187 6.29 -1.27 9.67
CA ALA A 187 5.86 -2.29 8.72
C ALA A 187 5.64 -3.66 9.39
N SER A 188 6.48 -4.05 10.36
CA SER A 188 6.29 -5.27 11.15
C SER A 188 5.08 -5.20 12.07
N LYS A 189 4.68 -4.00 12.52
CA LYS A 189 3.45 -3.81 13.27
C LYS A 189 2.23 -3.82 12.35
N LEU A 190 2.29 -3.11 11.23
CA LEU A 190 1.23 -3.12 10.21
C LEU A 190 0.96 -4.52 9.67
N SER A 191 1.97 -5.38 9.49
CA SER A 191 1.78 -6.73 8.92
C SER A 191 0.84 -7.61 9.73
N GLN A 192 0.68 -7.33 11.03
CA GLN A 192 -0.22 -8.05 11.94
C GLN A 192 -1.69 -7.75 11.71
N TYR A 193 -2.00 -6.67 10.97
CA TYR A 193 -3.36 -6.25 10.69
C TYR A 193 -3.81 -6.76 9.30
N PRO A 194 -5.03 -7.30 9.19
CA PRO A 194 -5.60 -7.68 7.90
C PRO A 194 -6.06 -6.44 7.12
N GLY A 195 -6.27 -6.62 5.82
CA GLY A 195 -6.79 -5.57 4.95
C GLY A 195 -5.73 -4.59 4.47
N ARG A 196 -6.16 -3.36 4.15
CA ARG A 196 -5.31 -2.37 3.50
C ARG A 196 -4.33 -1.77 4.49
N LYS A 197 -3.03 -1.78 4.15
CA LYS A 197 -1.96 -1.28 5.01
C LYS A 197 -1.20 -0.18 4.31
N ILE A 198 -1.13 0.98 4.95
CA ILE A 198 -0.47 2.16 4.41
C ILE A 198 0.54 2.68 5.43
N LEU A 199 1.76 2.91 4.95
CA LEU A 199 2.81 3.57 5.71
C LEU A 199 3.05 4.96 5.14
N VAL A 200 2.71 6.00 5.88
CA VAL A 200 3.01 7.38 5.52
C VAL A 200 4.20 7.83 6.34
N THR A 201 5.22 8.39 5.70
CA THR A 201 6.39 8.91 6.42
C THR A 201 6.58 10.38 6.11
N LEU A 202 6.84 11.18 7.13
CA LEU A 202 7.07 12.61 7.02
C LEU A 202 8.51 12.88 7.46
N GLY A 203 9.37 13.35 6.55
CA GLY A 203 10.76 13.62 6.88
C GLY A 203 11.70 13.56 5.69
N PRO A 204 13.01 13.80 5.92
CA PRO A 204 14.02 13.76 4.86
C PRO A 204 14.41 12.35 4.42
N GLY A 205 14.06 11.32 5.19
CA GLY A 205 14.58 9.97 5.01
C GLY A 205 16.03 9.84 5.48
N ASP A 206 16.62 8.70 5.15
CA ASP A 206 18.05 8.40 5.39
C ASP A 206 18.55 7.47 4.28
N LYS A 207 19.87 7.32 4.15
CA LYS A 207 20.44 6.31 3.26
C LYS A 207 19.99 4.93 3.71
N LEU A 208 19.54 4.10 2.78
CA LEU A 208 19.18 2.72 3.06
C LEU A 208 20.43 1.85 3.06
N PRO A 209 20.82 1.24 4.19
CA PRO A 209 21.96 0.34 4.20
C PRO A 209 21.72 -0.85 3.25
N PRO A 210 22.72 -1.28 2.46
CA PRO A 210 22.58 -2.40 1.54
C PRO A 210 22.04 -3.68 2.22
N GLU A 211 22.50 -3.97 3.43
CA GLU A 211 22.09 -5.11 4.25
C GLU A 211 20.61 -5.10 4.66
N LEU A 212 19.98 -3.91 4.70
CA LEU A 212 18.57 -3.73 5.02
C LEU A 212 17.67 -3.68 3.78
N THR A 213 18.25 -3.53 2.58
CA THR A 213 17.47 -3.28 1.35
C THR A 213 16.48 -4.40 1.06
N GLN A 214 16.94 -5.66 1.10
CA GLN A 214 16.07 -6.82 0.87
C GLN A 214 15.06 -7.00 2.01
N GLN A 215 15.43 -6.69 3.25
CA GLN A 215 14.55 -6.84 4.41
C GLN A 215 13.40 -5.83 4.35
N VAL A 216 13.69 -4.56 4.10
CA VAL A 216 12.68 -3.49 3.92
C VAL A 216 11.76 -3.85 2.76
N HIS A 217 12.32 -4.23 1.62
CA HIS A 217 11.54 -4.62 0.46
C HIS A 217 10.59 -5.78 0.77
N SER A 218 11.13 -6.89 1.31
CA SER A 218 10.33 -8.09 1.63
C SER A 218 9.25 -7.81 2.67
N LEU A 219 9.54 -6.95 3.64
CA LEU A 219 8.58 -6.59 4.68
C LEU A 219 7.44 -5.74 4.11
N LEU A 220 7.73 -4.77 3.24
CA LEU A 220 6.71 -3.94 2.61
C LEU A 220 5.89 -4.74 1.58
N THR A 221 6.55 -5.38 0.61
CA THR A 221 5.85 -6.07 -0.49
C THR A 221 5.22 -7.38 -0.04
N GLY A 222 5.94 -8.20 0.73
CA GLY A 222 5.45 -9.49 1.21
C GLY A 222 4.25 -9.38 2.16
N ASN A 223 4.06 -8.21 2.79
CA ASN A 223 2.92 -7.93 3.65
C ASN A 223 1.92 -6.93 3.04
N SER A 224 2.02 -6.62 1.74
CA SER A 224 1.10 -5.71 1.04
C SER A 224 0.96 -4.33 1.73
N ILE A 225 2.07 -3.77 2.21
CA ILE A 225 2.13 -2.46 2.86
C ILE A 225 2.57 -1.43 1.84
N THR A 226 1.71 -0.47 1.52
CA THR A 226 2.01 0.58 0.56
C THR A 226 2.61 1.80 1.25
N MET A 227 3.81 2.20 0.83
CA MET A 227 4.56 3.30 1.44
C MET A 227 4.42 4.60 0.65
N PHE A 228 4.11 5.69 1.35
CA PHE A 228 4.05 7.05 0.80
C PHE A 228 4.96 7.98 1.62
N PRO A 229 6.23 8.14 1.23
CA PRO A 229 7.09 9.14 1.82
C PRO A 229 6.68 10.54 1.35
N ILE A 230 6.47 11.44 2.31
CA ILE A 230 6.19 12.85 2.11
C ILE A 230 7.43 13.63 2.53
N VAL A 231 8.01 14.31 1.55
CA VAL A 231 9.29 14.99 1.64
C VAL A 231 9.08 16.49 1.41
N HIS A 232 9.80 17.30 2.19
CA HIS A 232 9.67 18.76 2.19
C HIS A 232 10.54 19.41 1.09
N PRO A 233 10.17 20.58 0.50
CA PRO A 233 10.91 21.20 -0.60
C PRO A 233 12.24 21.80 -0.13
N ASN A 234 12.37 22.16 1.15
CA ASN A 234 13.69 22.61 1.64
C ASN A 234 14.69 21.46 1.67
N ALA A 235 14.20 20.22 1.81
CA ALA A 235 14.97 19.00 1.59
C ALA A 235 15.04 18.61 0.10
N MET A 236 14.33 19.31 -0.79
CA MET A 236 14.23 19.02 -2.21
C MET A 236 14.07 20.30 -3.04
N ASN A 237 15.17 20.99 -3.31
CA ASN A 237 15.20 21.91 -4.46
C ASN A 237 15.44 21.08 -5.74
N ILE A 238 14.65 20.02 -5.90
CA ILE A 238 14.69 19.10 -7.02
C ILE A 238 13.34 19.28 -7.70
N ASN A 239 13.37 19.66 -8.97
CA ASN A 239 12.24 19.46 -9.85
C ASN A 239 12.13 17.93 -10.01
N ILE A 240 11.40 17.26 -9.13
CA ILE A 240 11.18 15.83 -9.30
C ILE A 240 10.39 15.74 -10.61
N PRO A 241 10.85 15.01 -11.64
CA PRO A 241 10.10 14.84 -12.88
C PRO A 241 8.71 14.20 -12.63
N TYR A 242 8.48 13.72 -11.41
CA TYR A 242 7.27 13.10 -10.90
C TYR A 242 6.72 13.80 -9.62
N ALA A 243 7.08 15.05 -9.33
CA ALA A 243 6.37 15.77 -8.28
C ALA A 243 4.96 16.09 -8.78
N LEU A 244 3.95 15.69 -8.01
CA LEU A 244 2.52 15.99 -8.17
C LEU A 244 2.14 17.49 -8.17
N GLY A 245 3.11 18.39 -8.40
CA GLY A 245 2.96 19.84 -8.34
C GLY A 245 3.12 20.50 -9.71
N ARG A 246 1.97 20.81 -10.32
CA ARG A 246 1.72 21.70 -11.48
C ARG A 246 2.09 21.21 -12.89
N PRO A 247 1.14 21.24 -13.84
CA PRO A 247 1.49 21.32 -15.26
C PRO A 247 2.14 22.69 -15.53
N THR A 248 3.42 22.69 -15.90
CA THR A 248 4.06 23.87 -16.50
C THR A 248 3.50 24.08 -17.90
N ARG A 249 3.15 25.32 -18.24
CA ARG A 249 2.46 25.73 -19.49
C ARG A 249 3.29 25.58 -20.78
N SER A 250 4.41 24.86 -20.76
CA SER A 250 5.34 24.73 -21.88
C SER A 250 5.52 23.25 -22.24
N GLY A 251 4.97 22.86 -23.39
CA GLY A 251 4.92 21.48 -23.88
C GLY A 251 6.21 20.95 -24.49
N ASN A 252 7.36 21.22 -23.87
CA ASN A 252 8.63 20.62 -24.27
C ASN A 252 9.11 19.67 -23.18
N GLN A 253 9.35 18.41 -23.57
CA GLN A 253 9.95 17.35 -22.76
C GLN A 253 11.04 17.91 -21.86
N THR A 254 10.78 17.94 -20.56
CA THR A 254 11.74 18.41 -19.58
C THR A 254 12.66 17.24 -19.26
N GLN A 255 13.81 17.16 -19.96
CA GLN A 255 14.99 16.63 -19.29
C GLN A 255 15.29 17.60 -18.15
N VAL A 256 14.81 17.28 -16.96
CA VAL A 256 15.15 18.04 -15.77
C VAL A 256 16.61 17.76 -15.48
N LEU A 257 17.51 18.61 -15.97
CA LEU A 257 18.75 18.88 -15.25
C LEU A 257 18.33 19.48 -13.91
N ALA A 258 18.28 18.64 -12.88
CA ALA A 258 18.10 19.10 -11.53
C ALA A 258 19.29 20.02 -11.21
N MET A 259 19.05 21.32 -11.10
CA MET A 259 19.95 22.20 -10.35
C MET A 259 19.82 21.78 -8.89
N MET A 260 20.44 20.66 -8.53
CA MET A 260 20.33 20.02 -7.24
C MET A 260 20.90 20.97 -6.19
N ASN A 261 20.09 21.31 -5.20
CA ASN A 261 20.61 21.88 -3.97
C ASN A 261 21.58 20.87 -3.36
N PRO A 262 22.86 21.21 -3.12
CA PRO A 262 23.89 20.29 -2.62
C PRO A 262 23.59 19.75 -1.21
N ARG A 263 22.50 20.20 -0.57
CA ARG A 263 22.03 19.73 0.73
C ARG A 263 21.05 18.55 0.65
N VAL A 264 20.62 18.15 -0.54
CA VAL A 264 19.74 16.98 -0.68
C VAL A 264 20.57 15.72 -0.68
N ASP A 265 20.33 14.82 0.26
CA ASP A 265 20.88 13.47 0.21
C ASP A 265 20.16 12.68 -0.88
N THR A 266 20.78 12.61 -2.06
CA THR A 266 20.23 11.92 -3.22
C THR A 266 20.04 10.42 -2.98
N ASP A 267 20.87 9.82 -2.12
CA ASP A 267 20.80 8.38 -1.81
C ASP A 267 19.58 8.09 -0.94
N ALA A 268 19.30 8.95 0.04
CA ALA A 268 18.10 8.85 0.87
C ALA A 268 16.82 8.99 0.03
N LEU A 269 16.79 9.99 -0.86
CA LEU A 269 15.65 10.23 -1.74
C LEU A 269 15.44 9.07 -2.72
N GLN A 270 16.51 8.57 -3.32
CA GLN A 270 16.47 7.42 -4.21
C GLN A 270 15.97 6.17 -3.47
N ALA A 271 16.43 5.93 -2.24
CA ALA A 271 15.98 4.79 -1.45
C ALA A 271 14.49 4.88 -1.10
N MET A 272 14.01 6.02 -0.62
CA MET A 272 12.59 6.25 -0.35
C MET A 272 11.73 6.07 -1.61
N THR A 273 12.14 6.66 -2.73
CA THR A 273 11.43 6.54 -4.02
C THR A 273 11.37 5.07 -4.44
N THR A 274 12.51 4.37 -4.44
CA THR A 274 12.59 2.96 -4.83
C THR A 274 11.67 2.09 -3.98
N GLN A 275 11.70 2.23 -2.65
CA GLN A 275 10.85 1.42 -1.76
C GLN A 275 9.37 1.79 -1.88
N ALA A 276 9.04 3.07 -2.04
CA ALA A 276 7.67 3.50 -2.29
C ALA A 276 7.12 2.85 -3.57
N GLU A 277 7.84 2.95 -4.69
CA GLU A 277 7.40 2.40 -5.97
C GLU A 277 7.25 0.87 -5.94
N LEU A 278 8.22 0.17 -5.36
CA LEU A 278 8.18 -1.29 -5.23
C LEU A 278 7.03 -1.77 -4.32
N SER A 279 6.59 -0.94 -3.38
CA SER A 279 5.48 -1.24 -2.46
C SER A 279 4.09 -0.87 -3.01
N GLY A 280 4.02 -0.38 -4.26
CA GLY A 280 2.79 0.10 -4.90
C GLY A 280 2.41 1.54 -4.54
N GLY A 281 3.33 2.28 -3.93
CA GLY A 281 3.17 3.66 -3.51
C GLY A 281 3.92 4.64 -4.42
N THR A 282 4.13 5.85 -3.92
CA THR A 282 4.90 6.90 -4.61
C THR A 282 5.45 7.91 -3.63
N LEU A 283 6.54 8.59 -4.02
CA LEU A 283 7.08 9.73 -3.31
C LEU A 283 6.21 10.97 -3.52
N LEU A 284 5.85 11.65 -2.45
CA LEU A 284 5.03 12.85 -2.47
C LEU A 284 5.85 14.07 -2.05
N GLY A 285 6.01 15.03 -2.97
CA GLY A 285 6.59 16.33 -2.66
C GLY A 285 5.53 17.27 -2.07
N ALA A 286 5.72 17.72 -0.84
CA ALA A 286 4.84 18.70 -0.22
C ALA A 286 5.45 20.09 -0.30
N SER A 287 4.70 21.11 -0.71
CA SER A 287 5.06 22.52 -0.48
C SER A 287 4.44 23.01 0.83
N PHE A 288 4.93 24.11 1.40
CA PHE A 288 4.28 24.76 2.56
C PHE A 288 2.79 25.07 2.31
N GLN A 289 2.42 25.41 1.07
CA GLN A 289 1.05 25.80 0.73
C GLN A 289 0.10 24.60 0.55
N ASP A 290 0.64 23.44 0.14
CA ASP A 290 -0.15 22.27 -0.18
C ASP A 290 0.05 21.10 0.78
N PHE A 291 0.90 21.24 1.80
CA PHE A 291 1.22 20.17 2.75
C PHE A 291 -0.01 19.49 3.34
N ALA A 292 -1.00 20.28 3.76
CA ALA A 292 -2.25 19.74 4.30
C ALA A 292 -2.99 18.84 3.29
N LYS A 293 -3.03 19.23 2.01
CA LYS A 293 -3.65 18.42 0.94
C LYS A 293 -2.83 17.17 0.66
N ILE A 294 -1.51 17.29 0.63
CA ILE A 294 -0.59 16.17 0.38
C ILE A 294 -0.68 15.13 1.50
N LEU A 295 -0.93 15.53 2.76
CA LEU A 295 -1.15 14.58 3.86
C LEU A 295 -2.40 13.70 3.66
N ALA A 296 -3.44 14.19 2.99
CA ALA A 296 -4.63 13.40 2.68
C ALA A 296 -4.43 12.45 1.49
N GLN A 297 -3.51 12.79 0.60
CA GLN A 297 -3.32 12.12 -0.68
C GLN A 297 -3.01 10.61 -0.57
N PRO A 298 -2.17 10.11 0.37
CA PRO A 298 -1.96 8.66 0.54
C PRO A 298 -3.25 7.85 0.66
N VAL A 299 -4.22 8.39 1.40
CA VAL A 299 -5.52 7.75 1.63
C VAL A 299 -6.36 7.77 0.35
N GLU A 300 -6.37 8.88 -0.38
CA GLU A 300 -7.05 8.99 -1.68
C GLU A 300 -6.46 8.03 -2.71
N LEU A 301 -5.13 7.99 -2.83
CA LEU A 301 -4.42 7.08 -3.73
C LEU A 301 -4.75 5.63 -3.40
N ALA A 302 -4.73 5.26 -2.12
CA ALA A 302 -5.03 3.91 -1.70
C ALA A 302 -6.50 3.50 -1.93
N ARG A 303 -7.46 4.41 -1.80
CA ARG A 303 -8.87 4.15 -2.17
C ARG A 303 -9.10 4.11 -3.67
N GLY A 304 -8.32 4.89 -4.42
CA GLY A 304 -8.36 4.98 -5.87
C GLY A 304 -7.67 3.83 -6.60
N ARG A 305 -7.19 2.80 -5.90
CA ARG A 305 -6.58 1.62 -6.54
C ARG A 305 -7.64 0.72 -7.16
N TYR A 306 -7.21 -0.03 -8.15
CA TYR A 306 -7.91 -1.17 -8.68
C TYR A 306 -7.52 -2.42 -7.89
N ILE A 307 -8.45 -3.34 -7.69
CA ILE A 307 -8.16 -4.73 -7.35
C ILE A 307 -8.31 -5.53 -8.63
N ILE A 308 -7.19 -6.09 -9.08
CA ILE A 308 -7.13 -6.98 -10.25
C ILE A 308 -7.18 -8.41 -9.73
N GLU A 309 -8.20 -9.15 -10.15
CA GLU A 309 -8.44 -10.53 -9.73
C GLU A 309 -8.25 -11.48 -10.92
N PHE A 310 -7.43 -12.52 -10.74
CA PHE A 310 -7.20 -13.54 -11.76
C PHE A 310 -6.84 -14.89 -11.12
N PRO A 311 -7.06 -16.02 -11.81
CA PRO A 311 -6.77 -17.33 -11.25
C PRO A 311 -5.26 -17.51 -11.10
N ARG A 312 -4.82 -18.11 -9.99
CA ARG A 312 -3.41 -18.47 -9.81
C ARG A 312 -2.98 -19.40 -10.96
N PRO A 313 -1.83 -19.15 -11.61
CA PRO A 313 -1.29 -20.09 -12.59
C PRO A 313 -0.90 -21.42 -11.92
N ASP A 314 -1.34 -22.54 -12.47
CA ASP A 314 -1.11 -23.90 -11.93
C ASP A 314 0.38 -24.25 -11.74
N LYS A 315 1.24 -23.63 -12.55
CA LYS A 315 2.68 -23.87 -12.56
C LYS A 315 3.48 -22.87 -11.74
N LEU A 316 2.81 -22.01 -10.96
CA LEU A 316 3.51 -21.01 -10.16
C LEU A 316 4.07 -21.66 -8.88
N PRO A 317 5.40 -21.86 -8.78
CA PRO A 317 5.98 -22.52 -7.62
C PRO A 317 5.78 -21.66 -6.36
N PRO A 318 5.92 -22.21 -5.15
CA PRO A 318 5.99 -21.40 -3.95
C PRO A 318 7.17 -20.41 -4.02
N GLY A 319 6.94 -19.15 -3.68
CA GLY A 319 8.02 -18.17 -3.56
C GLY A 319 7.61 -16.73 -3.85
N THR A 320 8.63 -15.88 -4.03
CA THR A 320 8.46 -14.49 -4.48
C THR A 320 8.42 -14.47 -6.00
N HIS A 321 7.43 -13.78 -6.55
CA HIS A 321 7.23 -13.65 -7.99
C HIS A 321 7.20 -12.18 -8.40
N TYR A 322 7.71 -11.90 -9.59
CA TYR A 322 7.61 -10.59 -10.20
C TYR A 322 6.30 -10.49 -10.96
N ILE A 323 5.57 -9.42 -10.71
CA ILE A 323 4.29 -9.17 -11.35
C ILE A 323 4.39 -7.88 -12.13
N PHE A 324 4.06 -7.98 -13.40
CA PHE A 324 3.98 -6.85 -14.30
C PHE A 324 2.53 -6.65 -14.71
N VAL A 325 2.06 -5.42 -14.59
CA VAL A 325 0.69 -5.02 -14.92
C VAL A 325 0.77 -3.92 -15.97
N GLU A 326 0.02 -4.08 -17.04
CA GLU A 326 -0.18 -3.09 -18.10
C GLU A 326 -1.65 -2.70 -18.15
N ASP A 327 -1.95 -1.49 -18.65
CA ASP A 327 -3.32 -1.00 -18.90
C ASP A 327 -3.56 -0.59 -20.38
N GLY A 328 -2.56 -0.82 -21.23
CA GLY A 328 -2.57 -0.42 -22.64
C GLY A 328 -2.17 1.04 -22.92
N HIS A 329 -1.92 1.85 -21.88
CA HIS A 329 -1.49 3.24 -22.03
C HIS A 329 -0.01 3.40 -21.63
N PRO A 330 0.92 3.54 -22.60
CA PRO A 330 2.36 3.53 -22.31
C PRO A 330 2.88 4.72 -21.50
N ARG A 331 2.03 5.69 -21.17
CA ARG A 331 2.37 6.88 -20.39
C ARG A 331 1.80 6.86 -18.97
N ASP A 332 1.00 5.85 -18.65
CA ASP A 332 0.42 5.74 -17.33
C ASP A 332 1.40 5.02 -16.39
N PHE A 333 1.49 5.51 -15.16
CA PHE A 333 2.32 4.93 -14.13
C PHE A 333 1.51 3.90 -13.37
N ILE A 334 1.92 2.64 -13.52
CA ILE A 334 1.29 1.51 -12.85
C ILE A 334 2.16 1.11 -11.65
N ARG A 335 1.53 1.00 -10.48
CA ARG A 335 2.16 0.70 -9.20
C ARG A 335 1.39 -0.45 -8.52
N PRO A 336 1.72 -1.72 -8.83
CA PRO A 336 1.14 -2.85 -8.12
C PRO A 336 1.68 -2.87 -6.69
N ALA A 337 0.78 -3.02 -5.72
CA ALA A 337 1.16 -3.36 -4.36
C ALA A 337 1.49 -4.84 -4.28
N GLY A 338 2.43 -5.19 -3.40
CA GLY A 338 2.83 -6.58 -3.21
C GLY A 338 1.64 -7.46 -2.81
N ILE A 339 1.74 -8.76 -3.14
CA ILE A 339 0.71 -9.75 -2.84
C ILE A 339 1.32 -10.93 -2.11
N SER A 340 0.58 -11.47 -1.14
CA SER A 340 0.81 -12.83 -0.67
C SER A 340 -0.21 -13.73 -1.34
N VAL A 341 0.22 -14.54 -2.31
CA VAL A 341 -0.62 -15.64 -2.80
C VAL A 341 -0.47 -16.78 -1.79
N PRO A 342 -1.52 -17.18 -1.06
CA PRO A 342 -1.42 -18.35 -0.19
C PRO A 342 -0.98 -19.57 -1.02
N ILE A 343 -0.02 -20.32 -0.51
CA ILE A 343 0.39 -21.58 -1.13
C ILE A 343 -0.74 -22.59 -0.87
N ALA A 344 -1.36 -23.11 -1.93
CA ALA A 344 -2.33 -24.19 -1.78
C ALA A 344 -1.65 -25.37 -1.08
N ALA A 345 -2.33 -25.97 -0.11
CA ALA A 345 -1.75 -27.06 0.64
C ALA A 345 -1.43 -28.26 -0.31
N PRO A 346 -0.39 -29.07 -0.05
CA PRO A 346 0.03 -30.14 -0.98
C PRO A 346 -1.05 -31.17 -1.31
N ASN A 347 -2.03 -31.35 -0.42
CA ASN A 347 -3.21 -32.17 -0.59
C ASN A 347 -4.27 -31.51 -1.48
N GLU A 348 -4.38 -30.17 -1.49
CA GLU A 348 -5.30 -29.41 -2.34
C GLU A 348 -4.86 -29.42 -3.80
N MET A 349 -3.54 -29.38 -4.06
CA MET A 349 -2.98 -29.54 -5.42
C MET A 349 -3.20 -30.94 -6.03
N ARG A 350 -3.69 -31.90 -5.24
CA ARG A 350 -3.95 -33.29 -5.67
C ARG A 350 -5.44 -33.61 -5.76
N ASP A 351 -6.30 -32.70 -5.35
CA ASP A 351 -7.75 -32.92 -5.37
C ASP A 351 -8.30 -32.63 -6.77
N ALA A 352 -8.77 -33.69 -7.44
CA ALA A 352 -9.33 -33.60 -8.79
C ALA A 352 -10.65 -32.81 -8.86
N SER A 353 -11.27 -32.50 -7.72
CA SER A 353 -12.46 -31.64 -7.65
C SER A 353 -12.14 -30.14 -7.61
N VAL A 354 -10.85 -29.79 -7.47
CA VAL A 354 -10.38 -28.41 -7.56
C VAL A 354 -10.16 -28.08 -9.03
N GLU A 355 -10.99 -27.19 -9.58
CA GLU A 355 -10.75 -26.63 -10.91
C GLU A 355 -9.51 -25.73 -10.86
N HIS A 356 -8.38 -26.32 -11.24
CA HIS A 356 -7.18 -25.62 -11.63
C HIS A 356 -7.45 -24.93 -12.97
N GLY A 357 -7.24 -23.61 -13.04
CA GLY A 357 -7.70 -22.78 -14.15
C GLY A 357 -7.26 -23.37 -15.49
N THR A 358 -8.21 -23.65 -16.38
CA THR A 358 -7.90 -24.33 -17.64
C THR A 358 -6.94 -23.46 -18.47
N ARG A 359 -5.83 -24.08 -18.89
CA ARG A 359 -4.84 -23.52 -19.82
C ARG A 359 -5.57 -22.86 -21.01
N MET A 360 -5.49 -21.53 -21.14
CA MET A 360 -5.77 -20.89 -22.41
C MET A 360 -4.68 -21.34 -23.40
N GLU A 361 -5.00 -22.29 -24.27
CA GLU A 361 -4.19 -22.51 -25.45
C GLU A 361 -4.25 -21.24 -26.31
N ALA A 362 -3.10 -20.60 -26.46
CA ALA A 362 -2.96 -19.49 -27.38
C ALA A 362 -3.43 -19.96 -28.77
N GLN A 363 -4.53 -19.37 -29.25
CA GLN A 363 -5.01 -19.58 -30.59
C GLN A 363 -3.93 -19.03 -31.53
N ALA A 364 -3.05 -19.91 -32.02
CA ALA A 364 -2.07 -19.58 -33.03
C ALA A 364 -2.86 -19.24 -34.31
N SER A 365 -3.02 -17.94 -34.57
CA SER A 365 -3.44 -17.44 -35.86
C SER A 365 -2.33 -17.73 -36.86
N ALA A 366 -2.38 -18.91 -37.48
CA ALA A 366 -1.61 -19.23 -38.67
C ALA A 366 -2.16 -18.38 -39.83
N ALA A 367 -1.64 -17.17 -39.97
CA ALA A 367 -1.73 -16.44 -41.23
C ALA A 367 -0.64 -16.98 -42.16
N ASP A 368 -1.10 -17.78 -43.10
CA ASP A 368 -0.43 -18.13 -44.35
C ASP A 368 0.14 -16.88 -45.02
N SER A 369 1.45 -16.86 -45.24
CA SER A 369 2.13 -15.87 -46.07
C SER A 369 3.37 -16.54 -46.64
N GLY A 370 3.15 -17.37 -47.66
CA GLY A 370 4.20 -17.73 -48.59
C GLY A 370 4.72 -16.47 -49.30
N MET A 371 6.00 -16.17 -49.12
CA MET A 371 6.71 -15.19 -49.94
C MET A 371 8.14 -15.68 -50.17
N THR A 372 8.41 -16.05 -51.42
CA THR A 372 9.73 -16.39 -51.96
C THR A 372 10.68 -15.19 -51.99
N PRO A 373 12.01 -15.40 -51.94
CA PRO A 373 12.99 -14.32 -52.01
C PRO A 373 13.19 -13.88 -53.46
N GLN A 374 13.06 -12.58 -53.73
CA GLN A 374 13.46 -11.99 -55.00
C GLN A 374 14.34 -10.76 -54.80
N ASP A 375 15.21 -10.63 -55.79
CA ASP A 375 16.52 -10.03 -55.82
C ASP A 375 16.52 -8.50 -55.98
N SER A 376 17.63 -7.94 -55.53
CA SER A 376 18.24 -6.62 -55.69
C SER A 376 17.73 -5.73 -56.86
N GLY A 377 17.41 -4.47 -56.54
CA GLY A 377 17.24 -3.40 -57.53
C GLY A 377 17.20 -2.01 -56.91
N ALA A 378 18.26 -1.23 -57.13
CA ALA A 378 18.40 0.16 -56.67
C ALA A 378 17.48 1.12 -57.44
N ALA A 379 16.75 1.98 -56.73
CA ALA A 379 16.13 3.18 -57.31
C ALA A 379 15.86 4.30 -56.27
N LYS A 380 16.52 5.44 -56.52
CA LYS A 380 16.20 6.87 -56.30
C LYS A 380 15.04 7.27 -55.34
N PRO A 381 15.25 8.27 -54.44
CA PRO A 381 14.18 8.80 -53.59
C PRO A 381 13.27 9.78 -54.35
N PRO A 382 11.93 9.75 -54.13
CA PRO A 382 11.04 10.80 -54.59
C PRO A 382 10.86 11.92 -53.57
N GLU A 383 10.60 13.10 -54.13
CA GLU A 383 10.41 14.40 -53.50
C GLU A 383 9.22 14.45 -52.51
N THR A 384 9.48 15.12 -51.40
CA THR A 384 8.52 15.47 -50.35
C THR A 384 7.56 16.55 -50.86
N SER A 385 6.29 16.20 -51.07
CA SER A 385 5.21 17.17 -51.29
C SER A 385 4.41 17.35 -50.00
N ALA A 386 4.26 18.60 -49.58
CA ALA A 386 3.51 19.02 -48.39
C ALA A 386 2.00 18.75 -48.51
N PRO A 387 1.29 18.41 -47.42
CA PRO A 387 -0.17 18.40 -47.43
C PRO A 387 -0.75 19.81 -47.22
N GLN A 388 -1.59 20.23 -48.16
CA GLN A 388 -2.47 21.38 -48.04
C GLN A 388 -3.66 21.05 -47.14
N HIS A 389 -3.97 21.97 -46.22
CA HIS A 389 -5.22 21.99 -45.43
C HIS A 389 -6.42 22.32 -46.33
N PRO A 390 -7.57 21.64 -46.15
CA PRO A 390 -8.87 22.21 -46.49
C PRO A 390 -9.60 22.75 -45.24
N ALA A 391 -10.24 23.89 -45.47
CA ALA A 391 -11.05 24.66 -44.52
C ALA A 391 -12.31 23.91 -44.08
N ALA A 392 -12.68 24.10 -42.81
CA ALA A 392 -13.93 23.64 -42.22
C ALA A 392 -15.04 24.67 -42.44
N THR A 393 -16.15 24.25 -43.04
CA THR A 393 -17.44 24.96 -43.07
C THR A 393 -18.54 24.01 -42.62
N GLY A 394 -19.51 24.55 -41.87
CA GLY A 394 -20.85 23.97 -41.75
C GLY A 394 -21.17 23.32 -40.41
N ALA A 395 -21.60 24.12 -39.44
CA ALA A 395 -22.31 23.66 -38.25
C ALA A 395 -23.75 23.26 -38.62
N PHE A 396 -24.13 22.02 -38.36
CA PHE A 396 -25.52 21.58 -38.25
C PHE A 396 -25.73 21.02 -36.85
N ALA A 397 -26.53 21.72 -36.04
CA ALA A 397 -26.99 21.25 -34.74
C ALA A 397 -28.23 20.34 -34.93
N PRO A 398 -28.25 19.13 -34.36
CA PRO A 398 -29.48 18.34 -34.30
C PRO A 398 -30.45 18.87 -33.23
N PRO A 399 -31.78 18.69 -33.41
CA PRO A 399 -32.77 19.10 -32.42
C PRO A 399 -32.69 18.24 -31.15
N PRO A 400 -33.10 18.79 -29.98
CA PRO A 400 -33.09 18.06 -28.73
C PRO A 400 -34.12 16.92 -28.72
N PRO A 401 -33.83 15.78 -28.07
CA PRO A 401 -34.78 14.69 -27.91
C PRO A 401 -35.93 15.09 -26.98
N ALA A 402 -37.15 14.66 -27.35
CA ALA A 402 -38.37 14.85 -26.59
C ALA A 402 -38.30 14.15 -25.22
N ALA A 403 -38.76 14.84 -24.18
CA ALA A 403 -38.84 14.33 -22.82
C ALA A 403 -39.82 13.14 -22.73
N PRO A 404 -39.45 12.02 -22.07
CA PRO A 404 -40.39 10.94 -21.80
C PRO A 404 -41.40 11.35 -20.73
N ALA A 405 -42.65 10.97 -20.96
CA ALA A 405 -43.78 11.20 -20.06
C ALA A 405 -43.55 10.57 -18.67
N ALA A 406 -43.90 11.33 -17.63
CA ALA A 406 -43.82 10.91 -16.24
C ALA A 406 -44.76 9.71 -15.98
N SER A 407 -44.19 8.64 -15.42
CA SER A 407 -44.98 7.55 -14.83
C SER A 407 -45.52 7.97 -13.46
N PRO A 408 -46.74 7.56 -13.08
CA PRO A 408 -47.31 7.90 -11.78
C PRO A 408 -46.56 7.23 -10.63
N ALA A 409 -46.44 7.96 -9.52
CA ALA A 409 -45.73 7.54 -8.33
C ALA A 409 -46.39 6.31 -7.65
N PRO A 410 -45.60 5.38 -7.09
CA PRO A 410 -46.13 4.32 -6.25
C PRO A 410 -46.56 4.89 -4.89
N VAL A 411 -47.78 4.56 -4.50
CA VAL A 411 -48.35 4.86 -3.17
C VAL A 411 -47.54 4.08 -2.14
N THR A 412 -46.74 4.79 -1.34
CA THR A 412 -46.01 4.22 -0.21
C THR A 412 -46.92 4.17 1.00
N SER A 413 -47.21 2.94 1.46
CA SER A 413 -47.84 2.69 2.76
C SER A 413 -46.82 3.00 3.86
N ALA A 414 -47.16 3.94 4.74
CA ALA A 414 -46.32 4.34 5.87
C ALA A 414 -46.27 3.20 6.91
N ALA A 415 -45.19 2.41 6.88
CA ALA A 415 -44.83 1.54 7.99
C ALA A 415 -44.28 2.39 9.15
N ALA A 416 -44.74 2.09 10.36
CA ALA A 416 -44.31 2.75 11.59
C ALA A 416 -42.77 2.65 11.76
N PRO A 417 -42.11 3.69 12.29
CA PRO A 417 -40.67 3.67 12.51
C PRO A 417 -40.30 2.57 13.50
N ALA A 418 -39.44 1.65 13.06
CA ALA A 418 -38.82 0.68 13.94
C ALA A 418 -38.00 1.44 15.02
N PRO A 419 -37.97 0.95 16.27
CA PRO A 419 -37.21 1.59 17.34
C PRO A 419 -35.74 1.69 16.95
N GLU A 420 -35.20 2.89 17.09
CA GLU A 420 -33.81 3.23 16.82
C GLU A 420 -32.91 2.40 17.73
N VAL A 421 -32.37 1.31 17.18
CA VAL A 421 -31.37 0.49 17.86
C VAL A 421 -30.13 1.37 18.03
N THR A 422 -29.89 1.86 19.24
CA THR A 422 -28.71 2.62 19.62
C THR A 422 -27.47 1.83 19.19
N LYS A 423 -26.79 2.30 18.13
CA LYS A 423 -25.54 1.70 17.68
C LYS A 423 -24.54 1.75 18.84
N PRO A 424 -23.85 0.65 19.17
CA PRO A 424 -22.80 0.67 20.17
C PRO A 424 -21.75 1.71 19.77
N VAL A 425 -21.52 2.70 20.64
CA VAL A 425 -20.45 3.68 20.46
C VAL A 425 -19.13 2.97 20.73
N ALA A 426 -18.21 2.98 19.76
CA ALA A 426 -16.89 2.42 19.97
C ALA A 426 -16.18 3.13 21.14
N PRO A 427 -15.46 2.41 22.02
CA PRO A 427 -14.76 3.01 23.13
C PRO A 427 -13.73 4.03 22.63
N LYS A 428 -13.68 5.20 23.27
CA LYS A 428 -12.73 6.26 22.94
C LYS A 428 -11.29 5.77 23.17
N PRO A 429 -10.35 6.00 22.23
CA PRO A 429 -8.95 5.61 22.43
C PRO A 429 -8.33 6.34 23.64
N PRO A 430 -7.34 5.70 24.32
CA PRO A 430 -6.66 6.31 25.45
C PRO A 430 -5.88 7.57 25.04
N PRO A 431 -5.57 8.47 25.99
CA PRO A 431 -4.78 9.66 25.70
C PRO A 431 -3.43 9.30 25.04
N PRO A 432 -2.89 10.18 24.18
CA PRO A 432 -1.67 9.92 23.41
C PRO A 432 -0.41 10.10 24.28
N ASP A 433 -0.29 9.28 25.33
CA ASP A 433 0.92 9.25 26.14
C ASP A 433 2.06 8.62 25.32
N PRO A 434 3.18 9.34 25.13
CA PRO A 434 4.29 8.83 24.34
C PRO A 434 4.96 7.66 25.07
N THR A 435 5.04 6.52 24.41
CA THR A 435 5.82 5.36 24.84
C THR A 435 7.15 5.37 24.09
N ASP A 436 8.27 5.39 24.81
CA ASP A 436 9.59 5.19 24.21
C ASP A 436 9.68 3.75 23.66
N ILE A 437 10.02 3.63 22.38
CA ILE A 437 10.17 2.34 21.69
C ILE A 437 11.60 2.15 21.16
N THR A 438 12.54 2.97 21.62
CA THR A 438 13.92 2.96 21.12
C THR A 438 14.59 1.61 21.36
N ASP A 439 14.37 1.02 22.54
CA ASP A 439 14.94 -0.29 22.87
C ASP A 439 14.31 -1.41 22.02
N ASP A 440 13.02 -1.33 21.71
CA ASP A 440 12.32 -2.29 20.84
C ASP A 440 12.89 -2.29 19.42
N LEU A 441 13.37 -1.13 18.94
CA LEU A 441 14.01 -1.00 17.63
C LEU A 441 15.41 -1.61 17.60
N GLN A 442 16.08 -1.61 18.75
CA GLN A 442 17.49 -2.01 18.89
C GLN A 442 17.68 -3.46 19.35
N ALA A 443 16.59 -4.14 19.76
CA ALA A 443 16.61 -5.55 20.10
C ALA A 443 17.20 -6.39 18.93
N PRO A 444 18.00 -7.43 19.22
CA PRO A 444 18.48 -8.34 18.19
C PRO A 444 17.29 -8.92 17.43
N ARG A 445 17.30 -8.74 16.10
CA ARG A 445 16.25 -9.22 15.20
C ARG A 445 16.51 -10.64 14.72
#